data_AF-A0A7G6U2B4-F1
#
_entry.id   AF-A0A7G6U2B4-F1
#
_cell.length_a   1.000
_cell.length_b   1.000
_cell.length_c   1.000
_cell.angle_alpha   90.00
_cell.angle_beta   90.00
_cell.angle_gamma   90.00
#
_symmetry.space_group_name_H-M   'P 1'
#
loop_
_entity.id
_entity.type
_entity.pdbx_description
1 polymer ?
#
loop_
_entity_poly.entity_id
_entity_poly.type
_entity_poly.pdbx_seq_one_letter_code
_entity_poly.pdbx_strand_id
1 'polypeptide(L)'
;MTVPSGVSPPVALLFSEMRRLCVTYDEIQDSAGTTRATIKAWRRKNAPGLASLEACFNAVGYFFIPTPVLEIQPPEIAADMGALAAKMKLSMPEAFAALIDWTARQQNVALAADQNLAEITRRREAANDNAPRKRTAKHPAPTS
;
A
#
# COMPACT_ATOMS: atom_id res chain seq x y z
N MET A 1 -9.24 18.97 17.72
CA MET A 1 -8.88 17.65 18.27
C MET A 1 -7.95 17.82 19.48
N THR A 2 -8.14 17.11 20.61
CA THR A 2 -7.20 17.14 21.75
C THR A 2 -6.27 15.95 21.72
N VAL A 3 -5.04 16.05 22.25
CA VAL A 3 -4.15 14.88 22.38
C VAL A 3 -4.40 14.23 23.75
N PRO A 4 -4.76 12.93 23.83
CA PRO A 4 -4.98 12.25 25.10
C PRO A 4 -3.67 12.03 25.86
N SER A 5 -3.72 12.14 27.19
CA SER A 5 -2.63 11.78 28.11
C SER A 5 -2.78 10.36 28.65
N GLY A 6 -1.69 9.67 28.97
CA GLY A 6 -1.72 8.34 29.58
C GLY A 6 -2.11 7.19 28.61
N VAL A 7 -2.09 7.46 27.31
CA VAL A 7 -2.26 6.43 26.26
C VAL A 7 -0.90 5.96 25.76
N SER A 8 -0.88 4.87 24.98
CA SER A 8 0.34 4.41 24.34
C SER A 8 0.90 5.47 23.35
N PRO A 9 2.23 5.55 23.17
CA PRO A 9 2.85 6.55 22.29
C PRO A 9 2.28 6.58 20.86
N PRO A 10 1.98 5.44 20.20
CA PRO A 10 1.43 5.47 18.84
C PRO A 10 0.02 6.08 18.77
N VAL A 11 -0.79 5.89 19.82
CA VAL A 11 -2.11 6.53 19.93
C VAL A 11 -1.95 8.04 20.11
N ALA A 12 -1.06 8.46 21.02
CA ALA A 12 -0.78 9.88 21.23
C ALA A 12 -0.30 10.57 19.94
N LEU A 13 0.59 9.90 19.18
CA LEU A 13 1.08 10.37 17.90
C LEU A 13 -0.05 10.52 16.87
N LEU A 14 -0.88 9.49 16.68
CA LEU A 14 -2.03 9.56 15.76
C LEU A 14 -2.94 10.76 16.09
N PHE A 15 -3.27 10.97 17.37
CA PHE A 15 -4.09 12.11 17.79
C PHE A 15 -3.40 13.46 17.62
N SER A 16 -2.08 13.50 17.73
CA SER A 16 -1.28 14.69 17.42
C SER A 16 -1.36 15.02 15.93
N GLU A 17 -1.25 14.02 15.06
CA GLU A 17 -1.35 14.20 13.60
C GLU A 17 -2.77 14.60 13.17
N MET A 18 -3.81 13.95 13.72
CA MET A 18 -5.19 14.39 13.51
C MET A 18 -5.40 15.85 13.93
N ARG A 19 -4.78 16.28 15.04
CA ARG A 19 -4.83 17.69 15.47
C ARG A 19 -4.08 18.60 14.50
N ARG A 20 -2.87 18.23 14.07
CA ARG A 20 -2.01 19.02 13.18
C ARG A 20 -2.66 19.21 11.81
N LEU A 21 -3.27 18.16 11.27
CA LEU A 21 -3.92 18.15 9.95
C LEU A 21 -5.39 18.59 9.99
N CYS A 22 -5.93 18.91 11.18
CA CYS A 22 -7.34 19.23 11.39
C CYS A 22 -8.32 18.12 10.92
N VAL A 23 -7.87 16.87 10.90
CA VAL A 23 -8.69 15.73 10.48
C VAL A 23 -9.59 15.26 11.64
N THR A 24 -10.85 15.01 11.31
CA THR A 24 -11.90 14.57 12.22
C THR A 24 -11.93 13.05 12.38
N TYR A 25 -12.71 12.56 13.35
CA TYR A 25 -12.91 11.11 13.49
C TYR A 25 -13.68 10.51 12.31
N ASP A 26 -14.61 11.26 11.74
CA ASP A 26 -15.47 10.78 10.66
C ASP A 26 -14.64 10.62 9.38
N GLU A 27 -13.75 11.59 9.07
CA GLU A 27 -12.79 11.47 7.96
C GLU A 27 -11.82 10.28 8.12
N ILE A 28 -11.30 10.03 9.33
CA ILE A 28 -10.48 8.83 9.57
C ILE A 28 -11.30 7.56 9.42
N GLN A 29 -12.55 7.54 9.87
CA GLN A 29 -13.40 6.39 9.71
C GLN A 29 -13.63 6.06 8.23
N ASP A 30 -13.93 7.08 7.43
CA ASP A 30 -14.20 6.93 6.01
C ASP A 30 -12.95 6.48 5.24
N SER A 31 -11.77 6.95 5.64
CA SER A 31 -10.51 6.59 4.97
C SER A 31 -9.88 5.28 5.46
N ALA A 32 -9.93 5.00 6.76
CA ALA A 32 -9.22 3.87 7.39
C ALA A 32 -10.12 2.67 7.69
N GLY A 33 -11.44 2.80 7.50
CA GLY A 33 -12.42 1.77 7.86
C GLY A 33 -12.53 1.48 9.37
N THR A 34 -11.88 2.28 10.21
CA THR A 34 -11.91 2.12 11.67
C THR A 34 -12.99 3.03 12.27
N THR A 35 -13.95 2.45 12.99
CA THR A 35 -15.09 3.25 13.48
C THR A 35 -14.68 4.37 14.44
N ARG A 36 -15.41 5.49 14.39
CA ARG A 36 -15.28 6.61 15.34
C ARG A 36 -15.37 6.15 16.80
N ALA A 37 -16.25 5.20 17.08
CA ALA A 37 -16.40 4.64 18.43
C ALA A 37 -15.11 3.93 18.88
N THR A 38 -14.51 3.12 18.00
CA THR A 38 -13.24 2.44 18.23
C THR A 38 -12.11 3.44 18.47
N ILE A 39 -11.95 4.45 17.61
CA ILE A 39 -10.89 5.47 17.75
C ILE A 39 -11.05 6.24 19.06
N LYS A 40 -12.28 6.59 19.46
CA LYS A 40 -12.54 7.24 20.76
C LYS A 40 -12.22 6.32 21.94
N ALA A 41 -12.46 5.02 21.82
CA ALA A 41 -12.17 4.05 22.87
C ALA A 41 -10.66 3.93 23.15
N TRP A 42 -9.80 4.16 22.14
CA TRP A 42 -8.33 4.16 22.32
C TRP A 42 -7.82 5.22 23.30
N ARG A 43 -8.64 6.22 23.61
CA ARG A 43 -8.28 7.24 24.60
C ARG A 43 -8.29 6.73 26.04
N ARG A 44 -9.06 5.67 26.34
CA ARG A 44 -9.39 5.32 27.74
C ARG A 44 -9.64 3.84 28.03
N LYS A 45 -10.08 3.05 27.05
CA LYS A 45 -10.64 1.71 27.30
C LYS A 45 -9.81 0.59 26.68
N ASN A 46 -9.49 0.69 25.39
CA ASN A 46 -8.93 -0.43 24.63
C ASN A 46 -7.65 -0.01 23.91
N ALA A 47 -6.68 -0.91 23.83
CA ALA A 47 -5.51 -0.72 22.97
C ALA A 47 -5.87 -1.02 21.49
N PRO A 48 -5.34 -0.25 20.53
CA PRO A 48 -5.48 -0.56 19.11
C PRO A 48 -4.72 -1.85 18.74
N GLY A 49 -5.27 -2.62 17.82
CA GLY A 49 -4.52 -3.63 17.09
C GLY A 49 -3.61 -2.99 16.03
N LEU A 50 -2.56 -3.70 15.61
CA LEU A 50 -1.58 -3.21 14.64
C LEU A 50 -2.23 -2.78 13.32
N ALA A 51 -3.09 -3.63 12.74
CA ALA A 51 -3.74 -3.35 11.46
C ALA A 51 -4.64 -2.09 11.50
N SER A 52 -5.39 -1.90 12.59
CA SER A 52 -6.24 -0.70 12.75
C SER A 52 -5.41 0.57 12.92
N LEU A 53 -4.30 0.46 13.64
CA LEU A 53 -3.39 1.58 13.83
C LEU A 53 -2.71 1.96 12.51
N GLU A 54 -2.26 0.96 11.75
CA GLU A 54 -1.68 1.12 10.42
C GLU A 54 -2.64 1.80 9.46
N ALA A 55 -3.88 1.32 9.37
CA ALA A 55 -4.90 1.94 8.54
C ALA A 55 -5.13 3.41 8.90
N CYS A 56 -5.17 3.74 10.21
CA CYS A 56 -5.35 5.12 10.66
C CYS A 56 -4.13 6.00 10.35
N PHE A 57 -2.90 5.48 10.46
CA PHE A 57 -1.69 6.22 10.07
C PHE A 57 -1.63 6.46 8.56
N ASN A 58 -1.98 5.45 7.76
CA ASN A 58 -2.04 5.59 6.30
C ASN A 58 -3.05 6.69 5.90
N ALA A 59 -4.19 6.78 6.59
CA ALA A 59 -5.20 7.83 6.37
C ALA A 59 -4.68 9.25 6.67
N VAL A 60 -3.69 9.42 7.56
CA VAL A 60 -3.04 10.72 7.84
C VAL A 60 -1.73 10.92 7.06
N GLY A 61 -1.45 10.05 6.08
CA GLY A 61 -0.27 10.17 5.21
C GLY A 61 1.03 9.63 5.82
N TYR A 62 0.95 8.76 6.82
CA TYR A 62 2.10 8.11 7.45
C TYR A 62 2.05 6.60 7.24
N PHE A 63 3.19 5.98 6.97
CA PHE A 63 3.31 4.54 7.08
C PHE A 63 3.57 4.15 8.53
N PHE A 64 2.83 3.17 9.04
CA PHE A 64 3.10 2.56 10.34
C PHE A 64 3.68 1.17 10.13
N ILE A 65 4.99 1.05 10.32
CA ILE A 65 5.72 -0.19 10.06
C ILE A 65 6.07 -0.83 11.42
N PRO A 66 5.41 -1.92 11.81
CA PRO A 66 5.80 -2.65 13.01
C PRO A 66 7.20 -3.25 12.77
N THR A 67 8.20 -2.67 13.42
CA THR A 67 9.57 -3.16 13.35
C THR A 67 9.81 -4.06 14.56
N PRO A 68 10.18 -5.33 14.36
CA PRO A 68 10.55 -6.21 15.46
C PRO A 68 11.76 -5.64 16.22
N VAL A 69 11.77 -5.82 17.54
CA VAL A 69 12.91 -5.42 18.37
C VAL A 69 14.12 -6.31 18.06
N LEU A 70 15.34 -5.80 18.28
CA LEU A 70 16.58 -6.49 17.90
C LEU A 70 16.72 -7.86 18.54
N GLU A 71 16.21 -8.01 19.76
CA GLU A 71 16.31 -9.20 20.60
C GLU A 71 15.50 -10.38 20.08
N ILE A 72 14.53 -10.13 19.19
CA ILE A 72 13.68 -11.18 18.60
C ILE A 72 14.06 -11.49 17.15
N GLN A 73 15.02 -10.77 16.59
CA GLN A 73 15.52 -11.06 15.25
C GLN A 73 16.51 -12.22 15.28
N PRO A 74 16.48 -13.12 14.28
CA PRO A 74 17.55 -14.10 14.12
C PRO A 74 18.90 -13.38 14.04
N PRO A 75 19.93 -13.85 14.79
CA PRO A 75 21.21 -13.14 14.88
C PRO A 75 21.84 -12.81 13.53
N GLU A 76 21.70 -13.70 12.55
CA GLU A 76 22.18 -13.52 11.18
C GLU A 76 21.48 -12.34 10.47
N ILE A 77 20.16 -12.23 10.62
CA ILE A 77 19.38 -11.14 10.01
C ILE A 77 19.67 -9.81 10.68
N ALA A 78 19.85 -9.80 12.00
CA ALA A 78 20.21 -8.59 12.74
C ALA A 78 21.59 -8.07 12.32
N ALA A 79 22.57 -8.96 12.14
CA ALA A 79 23.91 -8.60 11.67
C ALA A 79 23.88 -8.02 10.25
N ASP A 80 23.18 -8.69 9.33
CA ASP A 80 23.07 -8.24 7.94
C ASP A 80 22.36 -6.89 7.83
N MET A 81 21.27 -6.71 8.58
CA MET A 81 20.53 -5.46 8.62
C MET A 81 21.36 -4.32 9.26
N GLY A 82 22.16 -4.62 10.29
CA GLY A 82 23.08 -3.67 10.88
C GLY A 82 24.17 -3.22 9.90
N ALA A 83 24.73 -4.15 9.13
CA ALA A 83 25.70 -3.87 8.08
C ALA A 83 25.09 -3.01 6.95
N LEU A 84 23.84 -3.29 6.55
CA LEU A 84 23.12 -2.51 5.56
C LEU A 84 22.85 -1.07 6.05
N ALA A 85 22.34 -0.93 7.28
CA ALA A 85 22.09 0.36 7.91
C ALA A 85 23.36 1.22 7.97
N ALA A 86 24.49 0.62 8.39
CA ALA A 86 25.78 1.30 8.43
C ALA A 86 26.24 1.77 7.04
N LYS A 87 26.12 0.93 6.01
CA LYS A 87 26.46 1.29 4.62
C LYS A 87 25.60 2.45 4.09
N MET A 88 24.31 2.45 4.44
CA MET A 88 23.36 3.48 4.01
C MET A 88 23.39 4.74 4.90
N LYS A 89 24.17 4.73 5.98
CA LYS A 89 24.18 5.79 7.01
C LYS A 89 22.79 6.03 7.59
N LEU A 90 22.02 4.96 7.75
CA LEU A 90 20.68 4.95 8.35
C LEU A 90 20.74 4.29 9.73
N SER A 91 19.75 4.58 10.56
CA SER A 91 19.46 3.71 11.70
C SER A 91 18.90 2.37 11.20
N MET A 92 19.03 1.32 12.01
CA MET A 92 18.48 0.01 11.65
C MET A 92 16.95 0.03 11.37
N PRO A 93 16.12 0.73 12.15
CA PRO A 93 14.70 0.88 11.83
C PRO A 93 14.46 1.55 10.47
N GLU A 94 15.24 2.58 10.12
CA GLU A 94 15.15 3.24 8.81
C GLU A 94 15.58 2.32 7.67
N ALA A 95 16.64 1.54 7.85
CA ALA A 95 17.07 0.55 6.87
C ALA A 95 16.01 -0.56 6.68
N PHE A 96 15.37 -1.00 7.76
CA PHE A 96 14.29 -1.97 7.72
C PHE A 96 13.05 -1.42 7.00
N ALA A 97 12.65 -0.18 7.31
CA ALA A 97 11.57 0.52 6.62
C ALA A 97 11.86 0.70 5.12
N ALA A 98 13.10 1.06 4.76
CA ALA A 98 13.53 1.19 3.37
C ALA A 98 13.47 -0.16 2.62
N LEU A 99 13.81 -1.27 3.27
CA LEU A 99 13.70 -2.62 2.68
C LEU A 99 12.23 -2.98 2.39
N ILE A 100 11.33 -2.67 3.32
CA ILE A 100 9.88 -2.91 3.16
C ILE A 100 9.32 -2.04 2.02
N ASP A 101 9.64 -0.76 1.99
CA ASP A 101 9.19 0.16 0.93
C ASP A 101 9.73 -0.27 -0.45
N TRP A 102 11.00 -0.69 -0.52
CA TRP A 102 11.57 -1.23 -1.76
C TRP A 102 10.77 -2.43 -2.26
N THR A 103 10.54 -3.43 -1.39
CA THR A 103 9.84 -4.65 -1.79
C THR A 103 8.39 -4.37 -2.20
N ALA A 104 7.69 -3.49 -1.48
CA ALA A 104 6.35 -3.05 -1.86
C ALA A 104 6.33 -2.36 -3.24
N ARG A 105 7.28 -1.47 -3.52
CA ARG A 105 7.38 -0.80 -4.83
C ARG A 105 7.67 -1.78 -5.98
N GLN A 106 8.56 -2.75 -5.76
CA GLN A 106 8.86 -3.78 -6.76
C GLN A 106 7.63 -4.63 -7.11
N GLN A 107 6.85 -5.04 -6.09
CA GLN A 107 5.61 -5.78 -6.30
C GLN A 107 4.56 -4.99 -7.08
N ASN A 108 4.40 -3.70 -6.76
CA ASN A 108 3.47 -2.82 -7.46
C ASN A 108 3.85 -2.62 -8.94
N VAL A 109 5.16 -2.48 -9.22
CA VAL A 109 5.67 -2.37 -10.60
C VAL A 109 5.43 -3.67 -11.37
N ALA A 110 5.66 -4.83 -10.76
CA ALA A 110 5.40 -6.14 -11.38
C ALA A 110 3.91 -6.31 -11.73
N LEU A 111 3.01 -5.98 -10.81
CA LEU A 111 1.56 -6.05 -11.05
C LEU A 111 1.11 -5.12 -12.18
N ALA A 112 1.63 -3.90 -12.23
CA ALA A 112 1.32 -2.96 -13.31
C ALA A 112 1.84 -3.45 -14.68
N ALA A 113 3.00 -4.09 -14.72
CA ALA A 113 3.54 -4.70 -15.93
C ALA A 113 2.65 -5.84 -16.44
N ASP A 114 2.18 -6.71 -15.53
CA ASP A 114 1.26 -7.81 -15.88
C ASP A 114 -0.07 -7.30 -16.44
N GLN A 115 -0.63 -6.25 -15.82
CA GLN A 115 -1.85 -5.60 -16.31
C GLN A 115 -1.67 -4.99 -17.70
N ASN A 116 -0.55 -4.29 -17.92
CA ASN A 116 -0.22 -3.71 -19.22
C ASN A 116 -0.06 -4.80 -20.30
N LEU A 117 0.58 -5.92 -19.96
CA LEU A 117 0.76 -7.04 -20.89
C LEU A 117 -0.57 -7.72 -21.22
N ALA A 118 -1.45 -7.91 -20.23
CA ALA A 118 -2.79 -8.44 -20.43
C ALA A 118 -3.62 -7.52 -21.35
N GLU A 119 -3.49 -6.20 -21.20
CA GLU A 119 -4.19 -5.25 -22.07
C GLU A 119 -3.63 -5.22 -23.49
N ILE A 120 -2.31 -5.26 -23.67
CA ILE A 120 -1.69 -5.39 -24.99
C ILE A 120 -2.16 -6.67 -25.69
N THR A 121 -2.25 -7.77 -24.94
CA THR A 121 -2.71 -9.07 -25.47
C THR A 121 -4.17 -8.97 -25.90
N ARG A 122 -5.05 -8.42 -25.06
CA ARG A 122 -6.46 -8.18 -25.38
C ARG A 122 -6.64 -7.29 -26.60
N ARG A 123 -5.83 -6.23 -26.74
CA ARG A 123 -5.85 -5.34 -27.92
C ARG A 123 -5.40 -6.07 -29.18
N ARG A 124 -4.39 -6.96 -29.09
CA ARG A 124 -3.92 -7.78 -30.22
C ARG A 124 -4.99 -8.77 -30.65
N GLU A 125 -5.67 -9.42 -29.71
CA GLU A 125 -6.77 -10.35 -30.00
C GLU A 125 -7.95 -9.63 -30.66
N ALA A 126 -8.38 -8.48 -30.12
CA ALA A 126 -9.43 -7.67 -30.72
C ALA A 126 -9.07 -7.09 -32.09
N ALA A 127 -7.79 -6.75 -32.33
CA ALA A 127 -7.31 -6.30 -33.64
C ALA A 127 -7.15 -7.46 -34.64
N ASN A 128 -7.09 -8.71 -34.17
CA ASN A 128 -6.97 -9.91 -34.99
C ASN A 128 -8.33 -10.49 -35.40
N ASP A 129 -9.44 -9.78 -35.19
CA ASP A 129 -10.78 -10.08 -35.73
C ASP A 129 -10.86 -9.83 -37.25
N ASN A 130 -9.88 -10.34 -37.99
CA ASN A 130 -9.90 -10.43 -39.43
C ASN A 130 -10.87 -11.56 -39.81
N ALA A 131 -12.17 -11.30 -39.70
CA ALA A 131 -13.21 -12.18 -40.19
C ALA A 131 -12.93 -12.51 -41.67
N PRO A 132 -13.06 -13.78 -42.11
CA PRO A 132 -12.80 -14.13 -43.49
C PRO A 132 -13.76 -13.33 -44.39
N ARG A 133 -13.24 -12.29 -45.05
CA ARG A 133 -13.96 -11.52 -46.06
C ARG A 133 -14.46 -12.51 -47.10
N LYS A 134 -15.77 -12.79 -47.10
CA LYS A 134 -16.44 -13.56 -48.16
C LYS A 134 -16.10 -12.86 -49.48
N ARG A 135 -15.20 -13.44 -50.26
CA ARG A 135 -14.97 -13.09 -51.66
C ARG A 135 -16.27 -13.36 -52.41
N THR A 136 -17.08 -12.32 -52.60
CA THR A 136 -18.18 -12.35 -53.56
C THR A 136 -17.58 -12.38 -54.95
N ALA A 137 -17.40 -13.59 -55.49
CA ALA A 137 -17.12 -13.79 -56.90
C ALA A 137 -18.39 -13.42 -57.69
N LYS A 138 -18.46 -12.18 -58.17
CA LYS A 138 -19.35 -11.78 -59.25
C LYS A 138 -18.51 -11.69 -60.52
N HIS A 139 -18.47 -12.79 -61.28
CA HIS A 139 -17.90 -12.82 -62.62
C HIS A 139 -19.03 -12.45 -63.59
N PRO A 140 -19.00 -11.30 -64.27
CA PRO A 140 -19.97 -11.05 -65.34
C PRO A 140 -19.56 -11.88 -66.57
N ALA A 141 -20.51 -12.64 -67.11
CA ALA A 141 -20.33 -13.39 -68.35
C ALA A 141 -20.06 -12.43 -69.53
N PRO A 142 -19.13 -12.76 -70.44
CA PRO A 142 -18.92 -11.95 -71.63
C PRO A 142 -20.04 -12.23 -72.65
N THR A 143 -20.72 -11.16 -73.06
CA THR A 143 -21.56 -11.12 -74.26
C THR A 143 -20.69 -11.02 -75.50
N SER A 144 -20.69 -12.06 -76.33
CA SER A 144 -20.95 -12.05 -77.79
C SER A 144 -20.65 -13.41 -78.37
#